data_AF-A0A081P355-F1
#
_entry.id   AF-A0A081P355-F1
#
_cell.length_a   1.000
_cell.length_b   1.000
_cell.length_c   1.000
_cell.angle_alpha   90.00
_cell.angle_beta   90.00
_cell.angle_gamma   90.00
#
_symmetry.space_group_name_H-M   'P 1'
#
loop_
_entity.id
_entity.type
_entity.pdbx_description
1 polymer ?
#
loop_
_entity_poly.entity_id
_entity_poly.type
_entity_poly.pdbx_seq_one_letter_code
_entity_poly.pdbx_strand_id
1 'polypeptide(L)' 'MINQITVRWIMPDETYESRIADIWSFVRGLNEINNVSYKGISYHIQKVELVLEQHPWVAIIMEP' A
#
# COMPACT_ATOMS: atom_id res chain seq x y z
N MET A 1 -12.07 7.14 -19.02
CA MET A 1 -12.14 5.89 -18.22
C MET A 1 -10.81 5.77 -17.50
N ILE A 2 -10.78 5.88 -16.17
CA ILE A 2 -9.54 5.72 -15.41
C ILE A 2 -9.58 4.29 -14.87
N ASN A 3 -8.73 3.41 -15.41
CA ASN A 3 -8.57 2.02 -14.96
C ASN A 3 -7.72 2.00 -13.69
N GLN A 4 -8.21 2.61 -12.61
CA GLN A 4 -7.53 2.57 -11.32
C GLN A 4 -7.72 1.18 -10.68
N ILE A 5 -6.61 0.61 -10.23
CA ILE A 5 -6.58 -0.63 -9.45
C ILE A 5 -6.21 -0.27 -8.02
N THR A 6 -7.09 -0.61 -7.07
CA THR A 6 -6.81 -0.45 -5.65
C THR A 6 -6.48 -1.81 -5.05
N VAL A 7 -5.26 -1.96 -4.54
CA VAL A 7 -4.88 -3.13 -3.75
C VAL A 7 -5.00 -2.79 -2.28
N ARG A 8 -5.83 -3.57 -1.57
CA ARG A 8 -5.91 -3.56 -0.11
C ARG A 8 -4.85 -4.50 0.42
N TRP A 9 -3.84 -3.95 1.08
CA TRP A 9 -2.87 -4.76 1.79
C TRP A 9 -3.30 -4.88 3.26
N ILE A 10 -3.85 -6.04 3.60
CA ILE A 10 -4.25 -6.38 4.96
C ILE A 10 -2.98 -6.77 5.71
N MET A 11 -2.71 -6.08 6.82
CA MET A 11 -1.57 -6.38 7.66
C MET A 11 -1.76 -7.78 8.27
N PRO A 12 -0.76 -8.68 8.19
CA PRO A 12 -0.88 -9.98 8.83
C PRO A 12 -1.04 -9.77 10.34
N ASP A 13 -2.05 -10.44 10.91
CA ASP A 13 -2.43 -10.38 12.33
C ASP A 13 -1.28 -10.87 13.21
N GLU A 14 -0.35 -10.00 13.64
CA GLU A 14 0.52 -10.24 14.79
C GLU A 14 1.23 -8.96 15.26
N THR A 15 0.84 -8.48 16.44
CA THR A 15 1.40 -7.39 17.27
C THR A 15 1.53 -6.00 16.60
N TYR A 16 0.51 -5.17 16.86
CA TYR A 16 0.27 -3.83 16.30
C TYR A 16 1.36 -2.78 16.59
N GLU A 17 1.93 -2.77 17.79
CA GLU A 17 2.71 -1.61 18.28
C GLU A 17 4.16 -1.56 17.78
N SER A 18 4.82 -2.71 17.61
CA SER A 18 6.20 -2.77 17.10
C SER A 18 6.30 -2.47 15.61
N ARG A 19 5.19 -2.59 14.86
CA ARG A 19 5.17 -2.44 13.40
C ARG A 19 4.66 -1.09 12.90
N ILE A 20 4.19 -0.16 13.73
CA ILE A 20 3.83 1.19 13.23
C ILE A 20 5.04 1.89 12.60
N ALA A 21 6.22 1.75 13.20
CA ALA A 21 7.47 2.23 12.61
C ALA A 21 7.78 1.52 11.27
N ASP A 22 7.48 0.22 11.16
CA ASP A 22 7.66 -0.56 9.94
C ASP A 22 6.63 -0.18 8.87
N ILE A 23 5.40 0.19 9.25
CA ILE A 23 4.34 0.67 8.36
C ILE A 23 4.73 2.03 7.79
N TRP A 24 5.22 2.95 8.63
CA TRP A 24 5.73 4.23 8.14
C TRP A 24 6.93 4.06 7.21
N SER A 25 7.83 3.13 7.53
CA SER A 25 8.97 2.80 6.67
C SER A 25 8.53 2.15 5.36
N PHE A 26 7.52 1.28 5.39
CA PHE A 26 6.91 0.64 4.23
C PHE A 26 6.19 1.65 3.33
N VAL A 27 5.33 2.49 3.90
CA VAL A 27 4.64 3.57 3.19
C VAL A 27 5.64 4.56 2.60
N ARG A 28 6.69 4.92 3.35
CA ARG A 28 7.78 5.75 2.82
C ARG A 28 8.48 5.05 1.65
N GLY A 29 8.84 3.78 1.80
CA GLY A 29 9.47 3.00 0.74
C GLY A 29 8.59 2.91 -0.52
N LEU A 30 7.27 2.74 -0.36
CA LEU A 30 6.34 2.78 -1.49
C LEU A 30 6.25 4.16 -2.13
N ASN A 31 6.31 5.24 -1.36
CA ASN A 31 6.34 6.61 -1.91
C ASN A 31 7.65 6.94 -2.65
N GLU A 32 8.73 6.23 -2.34
CA GLU A 32 10.01 6.32 -3.08
C GLU A 32 10.00 5.49 -4.37
N ILE A 33 9.06 4.56 -4.51
CA ILE A 33 8.93 3.67 -5.66
C ILE A 33 7.82 4.18 -6.58
N ASN A 34 8.17 4.51 -7.83
CA ASN A 34 7.19 4.97 -8.80
C ASN A 34 6.34 3.84 -9.41
N ASN A 35 6.85 2.60 -9.45
CA ASN A 35 6.18 1.48 -10.13
C ASN A 35 6.26 0.19 -9.32
N VAL A 36 5.19 -0.61 -9.34
CA VAL A 36 5.15 -1.94 -8.73
C VAL A 36 4.66 -3.00 -9.71
N SER A 37 5.22 -4.20 -9.60
CA SER A 37 4.73 -5.36 -10.36
C SER A 37 3.66 -6.08 -9.56
N TYR A 38 2.47 -6.21 -10.13
CA TYR A 38 1.36 -6.96 -9.55
C TYR A 38 0.74 -7.87 -10.60
N LYS A 39 0.64 -9.17 -10.29
CA LYS A 39 0.16 -10.21 -11.22
C LYS A 39 0.87 -10.21 -12.59
N GLY A 40 2.17 -9.89 -12.60
CA GLY A 40 2.98 -9.86 -13.82
C GLY A 40 2.79 -8.62 -14.69
N ILE A 41 2.06 -7.61 -14.22
CA ILE A 41 1.88 -6.32 -14.90
C ILE A 41 2.52 -5.22 -14.05
N SER A 42 3.24 -4.30 -14.69
CA SER A 42 3.79 -3.11 -14.04
C SER A 42 2.71 -2.03 -13.93
N TYR A 43 2.59 -1.42 -12.77
CA TYR A 43 1.68 -0.31 -12.54
C TYR A 43 2.42 0.87 -11.94
N HIS A 44 2.02 2.08 -12.32
CA HIS A 44 2.44 3.30 -11.66
C HIS A 44 1.67 3.46 -10.34
N ILE A 45 2.39 3.73 -9.25
CA ILE A 45 1.76 4.07 -7.97
C ILE A 45 1.28 5.51 -8.05
N GLN A 46 -0.03 5.68 -8.04
CA GLN A 46 -0.67 6.99 -8.01
C GLN A 46 -0.74 7.55 -6.59
N LYS A 47 -1.06 6.69 -5.62
CA LYS A 47 -1.24 7.11 -4.23
C LYS A 47 -1.10 5.93 -3.27
N VAL A 48 -0.55 6.20 -2.09
CA VAL A 48 -0.54 5.28 -0.96
C VAL A 48 -1.27 5.94 0.20
N GLU A 49 -2.23 5.25 0.81
CA GLU A 49 -3.01 5.74 1.95
C GLU A 49 -2.93 4.77 3.13
N LEU A 50 -2.73 5.30 4.33
CA LEU A 50 -2.90 4.55 5.57
C LEU A 50 -4.32 4.78 6.08
N VAL A 51 -5.11 3.71 6.17
CA VAL A 51 -6.48 3.75 6.65
C VAL A 51 -6.51 3.29 8.09
N LEU A 52 -6.92 4.18 9.00
CA LEU A 52 -6.99 3.94 10.44
C LEU A 52 -8.42 3.57 10.87
N GLU A 53 -8.83 2.33 10.61
CA GLU A 53 -10.11 1.77 11.08
C GLU A 53 -9.92 0.89 12.31
N GLN A 54 -10.87 0.01 12.67
CA GLN A 54 -10.68 -0.98 13.75
C GLN A 54 -9.47 -1.89 13.50
N HIS A 55 -9.18 -2.18 12.23
CA HIS A 55 -8.00 -2.91 11.78
C HIS A 55 -7.30 -2.08 10.71
N PRO A 56 -6.35 -1.19 11.07
CA PRO A 56 -5.65 -0.38 10.10
C PRO A 56 -4.97 -1.17 8.97
N TRP A 57 -4.96 -0.58 7.78
CA TRP A 57 -4.48 -1.20 6.55
C TRP A 57 -3.93 -0.16 5.56
N VAL A 58 -3.17 -0.61 4.56
CA VAL A 58 -2.59 0.28 3.53
C VAL A 58 -3.31 0.08 2.20
N ALA A 59 -3.79 1.18 1.62
CA ALA A 59 -4.33 1.23 0.26
C ALA A 59 -3.20 1.63 -0.69
N ILE A 60 -3.00 0.85 -1.76
CA ILE A 60 -2.09 1.22 -2.85
C ILE A 60 -2.97 1.41 -4.10
N ILE A 61 -3.06 2.65 -4.55
CA ILE A 61 -3.83 3.05 -5.74
C ILE A 61 -2.85 3.10 -6.91
N MET A 62 -3.17 2.34 -7.95
CA MET A 62 -2.30 2.07 -9.07
C MET A 62 -3.00 2.34 -10.40
N GLU A 63 -2.23 2.69 -11.42
CA GLU A 63 -2.70 2.78 -12.80
C GLU A 63 -1.75 2.06 -13.76
N PRO A 64 -2.26 1.50 -14.88
CA PRO A 64 -1.43 0.82 -15.88
C PRO A 64 -0.40 1.75 -16.56
#